data_AF-A0A345DLV1-F1
#
_entry.id   AF-A0A345DLV1-F1
#
_cell.length_a   1.000
_cell.length_b   1.000
_cell.length_c   1.000
_cell.angle_alpha   90.00
_cell.angle_beta   90.00
_cell.angle_gamma   90.00
#
_symmetry.space_group_name_H-M   'P 1'
#
loop_
_entity.id
_entity.type
_entity.pdbx_description
1 polymer ?
#
loop_
_entity_poly.entity_id
_entity_poly.type
_entity_poly.pdbx_seq_one_letter_code
_entity_poly.pdbx_strand_id
1 'polypeptide(L)'
;MKTLHEMIKDLTGVTVENWKIREYLRIQVLDLQDAFLNCPNLTRTVLAGAELEGANLKGADLRYANLSCANLKGIKITKEQLEQLTVIEEDE
;
A
#
# COMPACT_ATOMS: atom_id res chain seq x y z
N MET A 1 -23.08 -7.95 -2.62
CA MET A 1 -22.17 -7.72 -1.48
C MET A 1 -20.79 -7.50 -2.08
N LYS A 2 -20.08 -6.44 -1.72
CA LYS A 2 -18.69 -6.28 -2.15
C LYS A 2 -17.83 -7.35 -1.49
N THR A 3 -16.97 -8.00 -2.24
CA THR A 3 -15.96 -8.90 -1.66
C THR A 3 -14.93 -8.10 -0.88
N LEU A 4 -14.22 -8.73 0.06
CA LEU A 4 -13.12 -8.09 0.78
C LEU A 4 -12.10 -7.48 -0.22
N HIS A 5 -11.90 -8.17 -1.34
CA HIS A 5 -11.05 -7.79 -2.44
C HIS A 5 -11.52 -6.54 -3.21
N GLU A 6 -12.83 -6.32 -3.32
CA GLU A 6 -13.38 -5.09 -3.90
C GLU A 6 -13.36 -3.91 -2.93
N MET A 7 -13.40 -4.20 -1.61
CA MET A 7 -13.32 -3.17 -0.58
C MET A 7 -11.91 -2.60 -0.43
N ILE A 8 -10.86 -3.39 -0.68
CA ILE A 8 -9.45 -2.93 -0.64
C ILE A 8 -9.06 -2.08 -1.86
N LYS A 9 -9.82 -2.11 -2.96
CA LYS A 9 -9.56 -1.27 -4.15
C LYS A 9 -9.91 0.20 -3.93
N ASP A 10 -10.73 0.50 -2.93
CA ASP A 10 -11.06 1.87 -2.52
C ASP A 10 -10.93 1.98 -1.01
N LEU A 11 -9.72 2.33 -0.56
CA LEU A 11 -9.42 2.59 0.86
C LEU A 11 -9.34 4.10 1.14
N THR A 12 -9.96 4.92 0.27
CA THR A 12 -9.96 6.37 0.44
C THR A 12 -10.57 6.75 1.78
N GLY A 13 -9.79 7.42 2.64
CA GLY A 13 -10.22 7.83 3.98
C GLY A 13 -10.37 6.68 4.99
N VAL A 14 -9.92 5.46 4.66
CA VAL A 14 -9.95 4.32 5.59
C VAL A 14 -8.63 4.26 6.36
N THR A 15 -8.72 4.25 7.69
CA THR A 15 -7.56 3.90 8.53
C THR A 15 -7.48 2.39 8.60
N VAL A 16 -6.50 1.79 7.91
CA VAL A 16 -6.30 0.35 7.97
C VAL A 16 -5.33 0.03 9.09
N GLU A 17 -5.74 -0.85 10.00
CA GLU A 17 -4.84 -1.32 11.05
C GLU A 17 -3.76 -2.22 10.43
N ASN A 18 -2.51 -1.92 10.73
CA ASN A 18 -1.32 -2.58 10.19
C ASN A 18 -1.39 -4.11 10.26
N TRP A 19 -1.91 -4.66 11.36
CA TRP A 19 -2.02 -6.11 11.56
C TRP A 19 -3.01 -6.78 10.58
N LYS A 20 -4.04 -6.07 10.11
CA LYS A 20 -5.03 -6.63 9.16
C LYS A 20 -4.42 -6.84 7.77
N ILE A 21 -3.61 -5.89 7.32
CA ILE A 21 -2.88 -6.03 6.05
C ILE A 21 -1.84 -7.15 6.16
N ARG A 22 -1.13 -7.22 7.30
CA ARG A 22 -0.18 -8.32 7.56
C ARG A 22 -0.86 -9.69 7.53
N GLU A 23 -2.00 -9.85 8.20
CA GLU A 23 -2.75 -11.11 8.22
C GLU A 23 -3.18 -11.53 6.80
N TYR A 24 -3.63 -10.57 5.99
CA TYR A 24 -3.99 -10.82 4.59
C TYR A 24 -2.78 -11.24 3.76
N LEU A 25 -1.66 -10.52 3.89
CA LEU A 25 -0.42 -10.79 3.16
C LEU A 25 0.25 -12.11 3.54
N ARG A 26 -0.03 -12.66 4.73
CA ARG A 26 0.45 -14.00 5.12
C ARG A 26 -0.17 -15.12 4.28
N ILE A 27 -1.34 -14.87 3.68
CA ILE A 27 -2.14 -15.91 3.02
C ILE A 27 -2.29 -15.61 1.53
N GLN A 28 -2.30 -14.35 1.13
CA GLN A 28 -2.48 -13.94 -0.27
C GLN A 28 -1.66 -12.70 -0.62
N VAL A 29 -1.22 -12.63 -1.88
CA VAL A 29 -0.69 -11.39 -2.46
C VAL A 29 -1.78 -10.32 -2.46
N LEU A 30 -1.46 -9.13 -1.96
CA LEU A 30 -2.39 -8.00 -1.96
C LEU A 30 -2.39 -7.34 -3.34
N ASP A 31 -3.47 -7.57 -4.09
CA ASP A 31 -3.72 -6.92 -5.37
C ASP A 31 -4.40 -5.57 -5.14
N LEU A 32 -3.62 -4.51 -5.38
CA LEU A 32 -4.03 -3.12 -5.36
C LEU A 32 -3.82 -2.48 -6.74
N GLN A 33 -3.86 -3.28 -7.81
CA GLN A 33 -3.79 -2.77 -9.17
C GLN A 33 -4.90 -1.74 -9.40
N ASP A 34 -4.50 -0.56 -9.89
CA ASP A 34 -5.38 0.59 -10.11
C ASP A 34 -6.19 1.06 -8.88
N ALA A 35 -5.77 0.68 -7.66
CA ALA A 35 -6.48 1.04 -6.44
C ALA A 35 -6.47 2.56 -6.19
N PHE A 36 -7.58 3.08 -5.66
CA PHE A 36 -7.71 4.47 -5.23
C PHE A 36 -7.33 4.58 -3.75
N LEU A 37 -6.11 5.04 -3.51
CA LEU A 37 -5.47 5.19 -2.21
C LEU A 37 -5.14 6.67 -1.99
N ASN A 38 -6.15 7.55 -2.14
CA ASN A 38 -6.00 8.98 -1.88
C ASN A 38 -6.03 9.24 -0.36
N CYS A 39 -4.93 9.74 0.19
CA CYS A 39 -4.78 10.09 1.61
C CYS A 39 -4.95 8.98 2.69
N PRO A 40 -4.72 7.67 2.45
CA PRO A 40 -4.73 6.69 3.53
C PRO A 40 -3.48 6.84 4.41
N ASN A 41 -3.65 6.56 5.70
CA ASN A 41 -2.52 6.38 6.60
C ASN A 41 -2.00 4.94 6.45
N LEU A 42 -0.88 4.78 5.74
CA LEU A 42 -0.19 3.51 5.52
C LEU A 42 1.15 3.47 6.26
N THR A 43 1.36 4.35 7.25
CA THR A 43 2.61 4.44 8.01
C THR A 43 2.93 3.09 8.67
N ARG A 44 4.17 2.62 8.52
CA ARG A 44 4.67 1.32 9.03
C ARG A 44 4.02 0.08 8.44
N THR A 45 3.16 0.19 7.43
CA THR A 45 2.47 -0.97 6.85
C THR A 45 3.45 -1.87 6.12
N VAL A 46 3.28 -3.18 6.26
CA VAL A 46 4.00 -4.16 5.44
C VAL A 46 3.18 -4.35 4.18
N LEU A 47 3.73 -3.97 3.03
CA LEU A 47 3.19 -4.14 1.68
C LEU A 47 4.20 -4.91 0.81
N ALA A 48 5.06 -5.71 1.45
CA ALA A 48 6.07 -6.47 0.76
C ALA A 48 5.42 -7.47 -0.21
N GLY A 49 5.88 -7.48 -1.46
CA GLY A 49 5.32 -8.32 -2.53
C GLY A 49 3.91 -7.92 -3.02
N ALA A 50 3.38 -6.75 -2.63
CA ALA A 50 2.07 -6.30 -3.09
C ALA A 50 2.10 -5.87 -4.57
N GLU A 51 1.01 -6.14 -5.29
CA GLU A 51 0.81 -5.68 -6.67
C GLU A 51 0.17 -4.28 -6.64
N LEU A 52 0.96 -3.24 -6.91
CA LEU A 52 0.55 -1.83 -6.88
C LEU A 52 0.56 -1.19 -8.27
N GLU A 53 0.59 -1.98 -9.34
CA GLU A 53 0.66 -1.44 -10.70
C GLU A 53 -0.51 -0.47 -10.97
N GLY A 54 -0.19 0.74 -11.42
CA GLY A 54 -1.21 1.77 -11.70
C GLY A 54 -1.91 2.40 -10.48
N ALA A 55 -1.60 1.95 -9.25
CA ALA A 55 -2.26 2.41 -8.03
C ALA A 55 -2.08 3.92 -7.82
N ASN A 56 -3.15 4.59 -7.37
CA ASN A 56 -3.11 6.00 -7.05
C ASN A 56 -2.87 6.21 -5.56
N LEU A 57 -1.62 6.42 -5.18
CA LEU A 57 -1.14 6.64 -3.82
C LEU A 57 -1.02 8.13 -3.45
N LYS A 58 -1.59 9.05 -4.23
CA LYS A 58 -1.45 10.49 -3.98
C LYS A 58 -1.94 10.87 -2.58
N GLY A 59 -1.07 11.49 -1.79
CA GLY A 59 -1.36 11.91 -0.42
C GLY A 59 -1.34 10.80 0.63
N ALA A 60 -1.12 9.54 0.26
CA ALA A 60 -0.91 8.44 1.21
C ALA A 60 0.34 8.68 2.09
N ASP A 61 0.22 8.43 3.39
CA ASP A 61 1.37 8.45 4.29
C ASP A 61 2.08 7.08 4.23
N LEU A 62 3.19 7.02 3.49
CA LEU A 62 3.99 5.81 3.29
C LEU A 62 5.25 5.76 4.18
N ARG A 63 5.35 6.63 5.20
CA ARG A 63 6.54 6.67 6.07
C ARG A 63 6.73 5.33 6.75
N TYR A 64 7.94 4.78 6.68
CA TYR A 64 8.30 3.46 7.21
C TYR A 64 7.49 2.28 6.63
N ALA A 65 6.82 2.44 5.49
CA ALA A 65 6.17 1.30 4.84
C ALA A 65 7.21 0.36 4.25
N ASN A 66 7.03 -0.95 4.45
CA ASN A 66 7.85 -1.95 3.76
C ASN A 66 7.22 -2.23 2.39
N LEU A 67 7.84 -1.73 1.32
CA LEU A 67 7.46 -1.95 -0.08
C LEU A 67 8.42 -2.92 -0.80
N SER A 68 9.19 -3.69 -0.06
CA SER A 68 10.17 -4.64 -0.61
C SER A 68 9.47 -5.60 -1.57
N CYS A 69 10.05 -5.81 -2.76
CA CYS A 69 9.49 -6.66 -3.81
C CYS A 69 8.08 -6.26 -4.31
N ALA A 70 7.53 -5.09 -3.94
CA ALA A 70 6.24 -4.64 -4.44
C ALA A 70 6.33 -4.17 -5.90
N ASN A 71 5.31 -4.44 -6.71
CA ASN A 71 5.24 -3.96 -8.08
C ASN A 71 4.74 -2.50 -8.11
N LEU A 72 5.67 -1.56 -8.17
CA LEU A 72 5.38 -0.11 -8.15
C LEU A 72 5.26 0.52 -9.56
N LYS A 73 5.08 -0.29 -10.60
CA LYS A 73 5.04 0.22 -11.98
C LYS A 73 3.83 1.14 -12.19
N GLY A 74 4.06 2.36 -12.67
CA GLY A 74 2.98 3.29 -13.00
C GLY A 74 2.19 3.84 -11.80
N ILE A 75 2.70 3.69 -10.57
CA ILE A 75 2.06 4.29 -9.39
C ILE A 75 1.98 5.82 -9.54
N LYS A 76 0.93 6.41 -8.97
CA LYS A 76 0.77 7.86 -8.88
C LYS A 76 1.09 8.30 -7.46
N ILE A 77 2.21 8.98 -7.28
CA ILE A 77 2.66 9.60 -6.02
C ILE A 77 2.99 11.08 -6.25
N THR A 78 2.98 11.90 -5.20
CA THR A 78 3.48 13.28 -5.28
C THR A 78 5.00 13.32 -5.07
N LYS A 79 5.62 14.45 -5.45
CA LYS A 79 7.07 14.65 -5.28
C LYS A 79 7.47 14.60 -3.81
N GLU A 80 6.67 15.21 -2.95
CA GLU A 80 6.88 15.27 -1.50
C GLU A 80 6.81 13.88 -0.86
N GLN A 81 5.95 12.99 -1.38
CA GLN A 81 5.86 11.61 -0.91
C GLN A 81 7.10 10.80 -1.30
N LEU A 82 7.64 11.02 -2.51
CA LEU A 82 8.88 10.37 -2.94
C LEU A 82 10.06 10.77 -2.05
N GLU A 83 10.14 12.04 -1.67
CA GLU A 83 11.17 12.57 -0.76
C GLU A 83 11.06 12.02 0.68
N GLN A 84 9.85 11.63 1.11
CA GLN A 84 9.59 11.07 2.45
C GLN A 84 9.56 9.54 2.46
N LEU A 85 9.65 8.90 1.29
CA LEU A 85 9.57 7.46 1.15
C LEU A 85 10.81 6.84 1.79
N THR A 86 10.63 6.17 2.92
CA THR A 86 11.69 5.38 3.57
C THR A 86 11.36 3.92 3.33
N VAL A 87 12.04 3.29 2.37
CA VAL A 87 11.99 1.84 2.19
C VAL A 87 12.82 1.23 3.31
N ILE A 88 12.16 0.50 4.20
CA ILE A 88 12.83 -0.38 5.14
C ILE A 88 13.06 -1.71 4.43
N GLU A 89 14.32 -2.01 4.12
CA GLU A 89 14.76 -3.36 3.77
C GLU A 89 14.58 -4.23 5.02
N GLU A 90 14.09 -5.46 4.85
CA GLU A 90 14.25 -6.45 5.91
C GLU A 90 15.73 -6.82 5.93
N ASP A 91 16.46 -6.32 6.92
CA ASP A 91 17.76 -6.90 7.30
C ASP A 91 17.51 -8.41 7.56
N GLU A 92 18.21 -9.27 6.82
CA GLU A 92 18.21 -10.74 7.01
C GLU A 92 18.62 -11.16 8.43
#